data_AF-A0A7X0E8Y0-F1
#
_entry.id   AF-A0A7X0E8Y0-F1
#
_cell.length_a   1.000
_cell.length_b   1.000
_cell.length_c   1.000
_cell.angle_alpha   90.00
_cell.angle_beta   90.00
_cell.angle_gamma   90.00
#
_symmetry.space_group_name_H-M   'P 1'
#
loop_
_entity.id
_entity.type
_entity.pdbx_description
1 polymer ?
#
loop_
_entity_poly.entity_id
_entity_poly.type
_entity_poly.pdbx_seq_one_letter_code
_entity_poly.pdbx_strand_id
1 'polypeptide(L)' 'MDITPYVGPAFRLLRERHSLSQEELALRAGLDRTYVSGIERGRRNPSLKSK' A
#
# COMPACT_ATOMS: atom_id res chain seq x y z
N MET A 1 0.52 -16.78 -13.16
CA MET A 1 1.70 -16.05 -12.67
C MET A 1 1.31 -15.38 -11.36
N ASP A 2 1.97 -15.74 -10.26
CA ASP A 2 1.72 -15.09 -8.97
C ASP A 2 2.44 -13.75 -8.94
N ILE A 3 1.68 -12.65 -8.95
CA ILE A 3 2.23 -11.29 -8.92
C ILE A 3 2.36 -10.73 -7.51
N THR A 4 1.82 -11.42 -6.51
CA THR A 4 1.78 -11.00 -5.10
C THR A 4 3.14 -10.51 -4.56
N PRO A 5 4.29 -11.18 -4.84
CA PRO A 5 5.58 -10.71 -4.32
C PRO A 5 6.04 -9.36 -4.88
N TYR A 6 5.49 -8.91 -6.01
CA TYR A 6 5.88 -7.65 -6.67
C TYR A 6 5.02 -6.46 -6.25
N VAL A 7 3.80 -6.71 -5.77
CA VAL A 7 2.83 -5.65 -5.44
C VAL A 7 3.29 -4.80 -4.26
N GLY A 8 3.72 -5.43 -3.16
CA GLY A 8 4.17 -4.71 -1.95
C GLY A 8 5.34 -3.74 -2.20
N PRO A 9 6.45 -4.21 -2.82
CA PRO A 9 7.58 -3.35 -3.18
C PRO A 9 7.20 -2.21 -4.14
N ALA A 10 6.39 -2.50 -5.18
CA ALA A 10 5.93 -1.48 -6.12
C ALA A 10 5.06 -0.41 -5.45
N PHE A 11 4.18 -0.83 -4.54
CA PHE A 11 3.33 0.07 -3.77
C PHE A 11 4.17 1.01 -2.88
N ARG A 12 5.17 0.45 -2.18
CA ARG A 12 6.12 1.23 -1.37
C ARG A 12 6.89 2.24 -2.23
N LEU A 13 7.40 1.81 -3.39
CA LEU A 13 8.15 2.67 -4.30
C LEU A 13 7.30 3.86 -4.77
N LEU A 14 6.04 3.63 -5.14
CA LEU A 14 5.13 4.71 -5.54
C LEU A 14 4.88 5.68 -4.38
N ARG A 15 4.64 5.17 -3.16
CA ARG A 15 4.46 6.02 -1.97
C ARG A 15 5.68 6.92 -1.74
N GLU A 16 6.88 6.36 -1.79
CA GLU A 16 8.14 7.09 -1.59
C GLU A 16 8.41 8.11 -2.71
N ARG A 17 8.06 7.79 -3.96
CA ARG A 17 8.14 8.74 -5.09
C ARG A 17 7.23 9.96 -4.92
N HIS A 18 6.13 9.82 -4.19
CA HIS A 18 5.25 10.92 -3.83
C HIS A 18 5.63 11.59 -2.50
N SER A 19 6.77 11.21 -1.89
CA SER A 19 7.25 11.70 -0.60
C SER A 19 6.23 11.56 0.54
N LEU A 20 5.39 10.53 0.48
CA LEU A 20 4.37 10.27 1.50
C LEU A 20 4.90 9.31 2.56
N SER A 21 4.57 9.56 3.82
CA SER A 21 4.69 8.56 4.88
C SER A 21 3.57 7.52 4.77
N GLN A 22 3.69 6.40 5.49
CA GLN A 22 2.58 5.43 5.59
C GLN A 22 1.35 6.06 6.25
N GLU A 23 1.52 6.87 7.31
CA GLU A 23 0.44 7.67 7.90
C GLU A 23 -0.25 8.55 6.87
N GLU A 24 0.52 9.33 6.10
CA GLU A 24 -0.03 10.31 5.16
C GLU A 24 -0.80 9.63 4.02
N LEU A 25 -0.25 8.55 3.46
CA LEU A 25 -0.96 7.78 2.43
C LEU A 25 -2.25 7.17 2.99
N ALA A 26 -2.20 6.62 4.20
CA ALA A 26 -3.37 6.03 4.84
C ALA A 26 -4.48 7.07 5.05
N LEU A 27 -4.12 8.25 5.57
CA LEU A 27 -5.04 9.37 5.76
C LEU A 27 -5.70 9.79 4.44
N ARG A 28 -4.90 10.01 3.38
CA ARG A 28 -5.42 10.42 2.06
C ARG A 28 -6.32 9.37 1.42
N ALA A 29 -6.04 8.09 1.67
CA ALA A 29 -6.80 6.98 1.11
C ALA A 29 -8.00 6.56 1.98
N GLY A 30 -8.21 7.18 3.15
CA GLY A 30 -9.24 6.76 4.11
C GLY A 30 -9.00 5.34 4.66
N LEU A 31 -7.73 4.93 4.75
CA LEU A 31 -7.29 3.61 5.20
C LEU A 31 -6.63 3.69 6.57
N ASP A 32 -6.56 2.56 7.26
CA ASP A 32 -5.72 2.42 8.44
C ASP A 32 -4.24 2.27 8.04
N ARG A 33 -3.33 2.95 8.74
CA ARG A 33 -1.89 2.85 8.48
C ARG A 33 -1.36 1.41 8.55
N THR A 34 -1.88 0.59 9.46
CA THR A 34 -1.49 -0.82 9.57
C THR A 34 -1.91 -1.63 8.35
N TYR A 35 -2.98 -1.21 7.65
CA TYR A 35 -3.38 -1.79 6.37
C TYR A 35 -2.37 -1.44 5.28
N VAL A 36 -1.95 -0.18 5.18
CA VAL A 36 -0.87 0.27 4.28
C VAL A 36 0.43 -0.50 4.54
N SER A 37 0.87 -0.60 5.79
CA SER A 37 2.04 -1.40 6.19
C SER A 37 1.87 -2.89 5.84
N GLY A 38 0.66 -3.42 5.95
CA GLY A 38 0.33 -4.80 5.58
C GLY A 38 0.48 -5.04 4.07
N ILE A 39 0.06 -4.10 3.23
CA ILE A 39 0.22 -4.18 1.76
C ILE A 39 1.70 -4.18 1.39
N GLU A 40 2.48 -3.24 1.93
CA GLU A 40 3.92 -3.12 1.59
C GLU A 40 4.73 -4.37 1.97
N ARG A 41 4.31 -5.09 3.01
CA ARG A 41 4.92 -6.36 3.46
C ARG A 41 4.33 -7.61 2.81
N GLY A 42 3.38 -7.47 1.88
CA GLY A 42 2.68 -8.59 1.25
C GLY A 42 1.78 -9.39 2.20
N ARG A 43 1.39 -8.81 3.34
CA ARG A 43 0.51 -9.43 4.37
C ARG A 43 -0.97 -9.12 4.16
N ARG A 44 -1.30 -8.16 3.30
CA ARG A 44 -2.68 -7.77 2.93
C ARG A 44 -2.78 -7.70 1.41
N ASN A 45 -3.91 -8.16 0.88
CA ASN A 45 -4.25 -8.01 -0.54
C ASN A 45 -5.15 -6.77 -0.72
N PRO A 46 -4.66 -5.67 -1.31
CA PRO A 46 -5.48 -4.48 -1.54
C PRO A 46 -6.51 -4.75 -2.63
N SER A 47 -7.76 -4.31 -2.41
CA SER A 47 -8.74 -4.23 -3.50
C SER A 47 -8.47 -3.00 -4.36
N LEU A 48 -8.54 -3.13 -5.68
CA LEU A 48 -8.31 -2.02 -6.61
C LEU A 48 -9.42 -0.96 -6.59
N LYS A 49 -10.56 -1.26 -5.96
CA LYS A 49 -11.69 -0.35 -5.81
C LYS A 49 -11.99 -0.20 -4.33
N SER A 50 -12.01 1.04 -3.85
CA SER A 50 -12.82 1.37 -2.67
C SER A 50 -14.26 1.48 -3.18
N LYS A 51 -15.19 0.80 -2.53
CA LYS A 51 -16.62 1.11 -2.72
C LYS A 51 -16.92 2.51 -2.19
#